data_AF-A0A1Z3CLF4-F1
#
_entry.id   AF-A0A1Z3CLF4-F1
#
_cell.length_a   1.000
_cell.length_b   1.000
_cell.length_c   1.000
_cell.angle_alpha   90.00
_cell.angle_beta   90.00
_cell.angle_gamma   90.00
#
_symmetry.space_group_name_H-M   'P 1'
#
loop_
_entity.id
_entity.type
_entity.pdbx_description
1 polymer ?
#
loop_
_entity_poly.entity_id
_entity_poly.type
_entity_poly.pdbx_seq_one_letter_code
_entity_poly.pdbx_strand_id
1 'polypeptide(L)'
;MKNRGFSLIEIVVAVAIMGILSGIVGLQLRSYIAKSKDTKAVATLNTLRVAAQLYQLENEKPLIEDTTKYDDSTEIKKALEKLEPYLDNNAKAIIKEPEMAIGGSKTKEDSKDIKYGGKVRITFKNPNGNSSDGYYMWLEPISPTEACDIKGNKWIEF
;
A
#
# COMPACT_ATOMS: atom_id res chain seq x y z
N MET A 1 56.18 -0.29 23.36
CA MET A 1 55.01 -0.24 22.44
C MET A 1 54.38 1.14 22.60
N LYS A 2 54.24 1.92 21.51
CA LYS A 2 53.72 3.29 21.58
C LYS A 2 52.19 3.23 21.50
N ASN A 3 51.51 3.39 22.64
CA ASN A 3 50.06 3.47 22.69
C ASN A 3 49.64 4.78 21.99
N ARG A 4 49.18 4.69 20.74
CA ARG A 4 48.56 5.83 20.06
C ARG A 4 47.11 5.93 20.57
N GLY A 5 46.85 6.91 21.42
CA GLY A 5 45.48 7.30 21.77
C GLY A 5 44.88 8.18 20.66
N PHE A 6 43.54 8.19 20.59
CA PHE A 6 42.81 9.13 19.74
C PHE A 6 42.99 10.56 20.28
N SER A 7 43.17 11.52 19.38
CA SER A 7 43.17 12.93 19.73
C SER A 7 41.73 13.43 19.95
N LEU A 8 41.57 14.40 20.86
CA LEU A 8 40.28 15.07 21.10
C LEU A 8 39.70 15.65 19.79
N ILE A 9 40.54 16.22 18.93
CA ILE A 9 40.08 16.79 17.66
C ILE A 9 39.56 15.72 16.70
N GLU A 10 40.14 14.52 16.71
CA GLU A 10 39.68 13.42 15.85
C GLU A 10 38.29 12.95 16.27
N ILE A 11 38.01 12.86 17.57
CA ILE A 11 36.69 12.50 18.08
C ILE A 11 35.66 13.58 17.74
N VAL A 12 36.00 14.86 17.91
CA VAL A 12 35.09 15.98 17.59
C VAL A 12 34.72 15.99 16.10
N VAL A 13 35.70 15.85 15.21
CA VAL A 13 35.45 15.78 13.77
C VAL A 13 34.63 14.55 13.39
N ALA A 14 34.93 13.38 13.98
CA ALA A 14 34.18 12.16 13.73
C ALA A 14 32.70 12.29 14.12
N VAL A 15 32.40 12.84 15.30
CA VAL A 15 31.01 13.04 15.75
C VAL A 15 30.28 14.07 14.88
N ALA A 16 30.96 15.13 14.45
CA ALA A 16 30.39 16.10 13.52
C ALA A 16 29.98 15.45 12.18
N ILE A 17 30.84 14.62 11.59
CA ILE A 17 30.54 13.89 10.35
C ILE A 17 29.40 12.89 10.56
N MET A 18 29.40 12.13 11.66
CA MET A 18 28.32 11.20 11.99
C MET A 18 26.97 11.91 12.15
N GLY A 19 26.95 13.10 12.76
CA GLY A 19 25.74 13.92 12.90
C GLY A 19 25.16 14.33 11.55
N ILE A 20 25.99 14.82 10.63
CA ILE A 20 25.56 15.24 9.28
C ILE A 20 25.02 14.04 8.48
N LEU A 21 25.74 12.91 8.48
CA LEU A 21 25.33 11.71 7.75
C LEU A 21 24.00 11.15 8.30
N SER A 22 23.83 11.14 9.62
CA SER A 22 22.60 10.64 10.27
C SER A 22 21.35 11.42 9.84
N GLY A 23 21.48 12.74 9.64
CA GLY A 23 20.38 13.57 9.14
C GLY A 23 19.92 13.20 7.73
N ILE A 24 20.86 12.95 6.81
CA ILE A 24 20.55 12.60 5.42
C ILE A 24 19.91 11.21 5.32
N VAL A 25 20.47 10.23 6.05
CA VAL A 25 19.98 8.84 6.04
C VAL A 25 18.54 8.75 6.55
N GLY A 26 18.17 9.53 7.56
CA GLY A 26 16.82 9.55 8.11
C GLY A 26 15.75 9.93 7.07
N LEU A 27 16.02 10.93 6.23
CA LEU A 27 15.09 11.36 5.16
C LEU A 27 14.93 10.28 4.09
N GLN A 28 16.03 9.62 3.70
CA GLN A 28 16.00 8.53 2.74
C GLN A 28 15.21 7.33 3.29
N LEU A 29 15.49 6.94 4.53
CA LEU A 29 14.83 5.82 5.21
C LEU A 29 13.31 6.01 5.26
N ARG A 30 12.84 7.22 5.54
CA ARG A 30 11.40 7.54 5.54
C ARG A 30 10.76 7.25 4.17
N SER A 31 11.40 7.67 3.09
CA SER A 31 10.91 7.40 1.72
C SER A 31 10.93 5.90 1.38
N TYR A 32 11.95 5.16 1.80
CA TYR A 32 12.03 3.71 1.59
C TYR A 32 10.94 2.95 2.35
N ILE A 33 10.70 3.30 3.62
CA ILE A 33 9.62 2.71 4.41
C ILE A 33 8.26 3.00 3.75
N ALA A 34 8.08 4.22 3.25
CA ALA A 34 6.86 4.58 2.57
C ALA A 34 6.64 3.74 1.29
N LYS A 35 7.65 3.63 0.42
CA LYS A 35 7.62 2.77 -0.77
C LYS A 35 7.31 1.30 -0.43
N SER A 36 7.85 0.80 0.68
CA SER A 36 7.62 -0.57 1.15
C SER A 36 6.15 -0.79 1.54
N LYS A 37 5.53 0.18 2.25
CA LYS A 37 4.11 0.12 2.61
C LYS A 37 3.21 0.17 1.37
N ASP A 38 3.50 1.05 0.41
CA ASP A 38 2.74 1.14 -0.85
C ASP A 38 2.84 -0.19 -1.62
N THR A 39 4.04 -0.76 -1.72
CA THR A 39 4.27 -2.07 -2.37
C THR A 39 3.50 -3.19 -1.65
N LYS A 40 3.42 -3.15 -0.32
CA LYS A 40 2.64 -4.11 0.46
C LYS A 40 1.14 -4.01 0.14
N ALA A 41 0.59 -2.80 -0.01
CA ALA A 41 -0.80 -2.60 -0.37
C ALA A 41 -1.11 -3.16 -1.77
N VAL A 42 -0.24 -2.90 -2.75
CA VAL A 42 -0.39 -3.44 -4.12
C VAL A 42 -0.22 -4.97 -4.14
N ALA A 43 0.76 -5.52 -3.43
CA ALA A 43 0.95 -6.97 -3.34
C ALA A 43 -0.27 -7.68 -2.71
N THR A 44 -0.87 -7.03 -1.71
CA THR A 44 -2.10 -7.50 -1.07
C THR A 44 -3.26 -7.54 -2.07
N LEU A 45 -3.47 -6.46 -2.84
CA LEU A 45 -4.49 -6.43 -3.89
C LEU A 45 -4.31 -7.59 -4.88
N ASN A 46 -3.08 -7.83 -5.33
CA ASN A 46 -2.78 -8.93 -6.25
C ASN A 46 -3.06 -10.31 -5.64
N THR A 47 -2.76 -10.49 -4.36
CA THR A 47 -3.09 -11.73 -3.64
C THR A 47 -4.60 -11.97 -3.62
N LEU A 48 -5.38 -10.92 -3.32
CA LEU A 48 -6.84 -11.00 -3.34
C LEU A 48 -7.39 -11.27 -4.74
N ARG A 49 -6.80 -10.68 -5.79
CA ARG A 49 -7.21 -10.95 -7.17
C ARG A 49 -6.98 -12.39 -7.59
N VAL A 50 -5.84 -12.97 -7.21
CA VAL A 50 -5.58 -14.41 -7.47
C VAL A 50 -6.60 -15.27 -6.72
N ALA A 51 -6.89 -14.97 -5.45
CA ALA A 51 -7.94 -15.66 -4.70
C ALA A 51 -9.32 -15.50 -5.34
N ALA A 52 -9.65 -14.31 -5.86
CA ALA A 52 -10.89 -14.05 -6.58
C ALA A 52 -11.00 -14.88 -7.87
N GLN A 53 -9.90 -15.04 -8.61
CA GLN A 53 -9.88 -15.90 -9.80
C GLN A 53 -10.09 -17.38 -9.44
N LEU A 54 -9.50 -17.86 -8.35
CA LEU A 54 -9.71 -19.23 -7.86
C LEU A 54 -11.16 -19.46 -7.43
N TYR A 55 -11.74 -18.52 -6.67
CA TYR A 55 -13.14 -18.58 -6.28
C TYR A 55 -14.07 -18.66 -7.50
N GLN A 56 -13.81 -17.85 -8.53
CA GLN A 56 -14.60 -17.85 -9.76
C GLN A 56 -14.51 -19.18 -10.50
N LEU A 57 -13.32 -19.78 -10.57
CA LEU A 57 -13.12 -21.05 -11.24
C LEU A 57 -13.92 -22.19 -10.56
N GLU A 58 -14.08 -22.13 -9.24
CA GLU A 58 -14.78 -23.15 -8.46
C GLU A 58 -16.30 -22.91 -8.37
N ASN A 59 -16.74 -21.64 -8.31
CA ASN A 59 -18.12 -21.28 -7.99
C ASN A 59 -18.90 -20.67 -9.16
N GLU A 60 -18.23 -20.38 -10.28
CA GLU A 60 -18.80 -19.81 -11.51
C GLU A 60 -19.59 -18.50 -11.29
N LYS A 61 -19.24 -17.75 -10.25
CA LYS A 61 -19.98 -16.56 -9.80
C LYS A 61 -19.05 -15.39 -9.42
N PRO A 62 -19.51 -14.14 -9.57
CA PRO A 62 -18.79 -12.98 -9.07
C PRO A 62 -18.80 -12.92 -7.55
N LEU A 63 -17.89 -12.13 -7.00
CA LEU A 63 -17.82 -11.92 -5.55
C LEU A 63 -18.99 -11.06 -5.07
N ILE A 64 -19.43 -10.11 -5.90
CA ILE A 64 -20.64 -9.30 -5.71
C ILE A 64 -21.52 -9.44 -6.96
N GLU A 65 -22.73 -9.98 -6.81
CA GLU A 65 -23.69 -10.17 -7.91
C GLU A 65 -24.49 -8.89 -8.21
N ASP A 66 -24.71 -8.05 -7.19
CA ASP A 66 -25.49 -6.82 -7.31
C ASP A 66 -24.60 -5.64 -7.73
N THR A 67 -24.78 -5.19 -8.97
CA THR A 67 -24.00 -4.10 -9.58
C THR A 67 -24.14 -2.76 -8.85
N THR A 68 -25.20 -2.59 -8.07
CA THR A 68 -25.44 -1.36 -7.29
C THR A 68 -24.65 -1.31 -5.99
N LYS A 69 -24.03 -2.42 -5.58
CA LYS A 69 -23.39 -2.59 -4.27
C LYS A 69 -21.86 -2.68 -4.31
N TYR A 70 -21.23 -2.35 -5.43
CA TYR A 70 -19.78 -2.37 -5.56
C TYR A 70 -19.03 -1.36 -4.66
N ASP A 71 -19.74 -0.34 -4.17
CA ASP A 71 -19.22 0.65 -3.21
C ASP A 71 -19.70 0.38 -1.77
N ASP A 72 -20.54 -0.64 -1.55
CA ASP A 72 -21.09 -0.93 -0.24
C ASP A 72 -20.06 -1.68 0.62
N SER A 73 -19.61 -1.04 1.70
CA SER A 73 -18.59 -1.59 2.59
C SER A 73 -18.97 -2.96 3.17
N THR A 74 -20.27 -3.23 3.38
CA THR A 74 -20.72 -4.51 3.94
C THR A 74 -20.68 -5.62 2.90
N GLU A 75 -21.07 -5.34 1.65
CA GLU A 75 -20.95 -6.30 0.55
C GLU A 75 -19.50 -6.53 0.14
N ILE A 76 -18.66 -5.49 0.12
CA ILE A 76 -17.21 -5.63 -0.08
C ILE A 76 -16.62 -6.56 1.00
N LYS A 77 -17.00 -6.38 2.26
CA LYS A 77 -16.53 -7.25 3.33
C LYS A 77 -16.97 -8.70 3.12
N LYS A 78 -18.26 -8.95 2.84
CA LYS A 78 -18.77 -10.30 2.53
C LYS A 78 -18.04 -10.92 1.34
N ALA A 79 -17.78 -10.13 0.30
CA ALA A 79 -17.04 -10.56 -0.88
C ALA A 79 -15.62 -11.00 -0.51
N LEU A 80 -14.93 -10.27 0.36
CA LEU A 80 -13.60 -10.65 0.84
C LEU A 80 -13.63 -11.85 1.79
N GLU A 81 -14.68 -12.02 2.59
CA GLU A 81 -14.87 -13.22 3.44
C GLU A 81 -14.98 -14.50 2.59
N LYS A 82 -15.61 -14.44 1.42
CA LYS A 82 -15.65 -15.57 0.46
C LYS A 82 -14.25 -16.00 -0.01
N LEU A 83 -13.26 -15.11 0.05
CA LEU A 83 -11.89 -15.39 -0.37
C LEU A 83 -11.04 -16.04 0.72
N GLU A 84 -11.49 -16.03 1.98
CA GLU A 84 -10.74 -16.60 3.11
C GLU A 84 -10.21 -18.03 2.89
N PRO A 85 -10.94 -18.97 2.25
CA PRO A 85 -10.45 -20.33 2.00
C PRO A 85 -9.24 -20.38 1.07
N TYR A 86 -9.09 -19.37 0.20
CA TYR A 86 -8.06 -19.30 -0.84
C TYR A 86 -6.85 -18.46 -0.41
N LEU A 87 -6.87 -17.94 0.83
CA LEU A 87 -5.88 -17.03 1.36
C LEU A 87 -5.04 -17.70 2.45
N ASP A 88 -3.72 -17.53 2.35
CA ASP A 88 -2.81 -17.93 3.42
C ASP A 88 -3.10 -17.17 4.72
N ASN A 89 -2.73 -17.76 5.86
CA ASN A 89 -2.98 -17.18 7.19
C ASN A 89 -2.49 -15.72 7.34
N ASN A 90 -1.47 -15.31 6.58
CA ASN A 90 -0.96 -13.94 6.56
C ASN A 90 -1.91 -12.94 5.86
N ALA A 91 -2.73 -13.38 4.91
CA ALA A 91 -3.68 -12.55 4.18
C ALA A 91 -5.05 -12.45 4.88
N LYS A 92 -5.38 -13.36 5.79
CA LYS A 92 -6.64 -13.35 6.58
C LYS A 92 -6.84 -12.09 7.43
N ALA A 93 -5.74 -11.43 7.84
CA ALA A 93 -5.81 -10.18 8.60
C ALA A 93 -6.42 -9.01 7.80
N ILE A 94 -6.41 -9.10 6.47
CA ILE A 94 -6.82 -8.02 5.55
C ILE A 94 -8.35 -8.05 5.33
N ILE A 95 -9.00 -9.17 5.65
CA ILE A 95 -10.45 -9.36 5.48
C ILE A 95 -11.26 -8.57 6.52
N LYS A 96 -10.66 -8.29 7.69
CA LYS A 96 -11.37 -7.62 8.80
C LYS A 96 -11.67 -6.15 8.53
N GLU A 97 -10.76 -5.47 7.85
CA GLU A 97 -10.87 -4.08 7.45
C GLU A 97 -10.33 -3.98 6.01
N PRO A 98 -11.17 -3.75 4.99
CA PRO A 98 -10.76 -3.62 3.59
C PRO A 98 -10.00 -2.31 3.32
N GLU A 99 -9.27 -1.81 4.32
CA GLU A 99 -8.43 -0.63 4.29
C GLU A 99 -6.98 -1.02 4.55
N MET A 100 -6.07 -0.44 3.78
CA MET A 100 -4.64 -0.67 3.91
C MET A 100 -3.93 0.64 4.14
N ALA A 101 -3.10 0.67 5.19
CA ALA A 101 -2.22 1.79 5.45
C ALA A 101 -1.13 1.85 4.39
N ILE A 102 -0.95 3.02 3.80
CA ILE A 102 0.10 3.29 2.81
C ILE A 102 1.22 4.13 3.42
N GLY A 103 2.32 4.22 2.70
CA GLY A 103 3.50 4.96 3.07
C GLY A 103 3.41 6.44 2.77
N GLY A 104 2.79 6.78 1.65
CA GLY A 104 2.52 8.15 1.26
C GLY A 104 1.89 8.24 -0.13
N SER A 105 1.47 9.44 -0.48
CA SER A 105 0.77 9.70 -1.73
C SER A 105 1.19 11.02 -2.35
N LYS A 106 1.03 11.10 -3.68
CA LYS A 106 1.25 12.30 -4.49
C LYS A 106 -0.03 12.69 -5.21
N THR A 107 -0.17 13.99 -5.48
CA THR A 107 -1.29 14.52 -6.27
C THR A 107 -1.24 14.08 -7.74
N LYS A 108 -0.02 13.98 -8.30
CA LYS A 108 0.27 13.59 -9.69
C LYS A 108 1.62 12.87 -9.74
N GLU A 109 1.90 12.18 -10.84
CA GLU A 109 3.13 11.41 -11.07
C GLU A 109 4.41 12.21 -10.77
N ASP A 110 4.51 13.39 -11.39
CA ASP A 110 5.68 14.29 -11.30
C ASP A 110 5.71 15.18 -10.04
N SER A 111 4.74 15.02 -9.13
CA SER A 111 4.72 15.85 -7.92
C SER A 111 5.94 15.59 -7.05
N LYS A 112 6.63 16.67 -6.65
CA LYS A 112 7.71 16.64 -5.66
C LYS A 112 7.18 16.53 -4.23
N ASP A 113 5.96 17.01 -4.01
CA ASP A 113 5.33 17.00 -2.71
C ASP A 113 4.76 15.62 -2.41
N ILE A 114 5.32 14.99 -1.37
CA ILE A 114 4.88 13.70 -0.86
C ILE A 114 4.17 13.92 0.45
N LYS A 115 2.89 13.54 0.49
CA LYS A 115 2.12 13.45 1.72
C LYS A 115 2.34 12.07 2.32
N TYR A 116 3.03 12.01 3.45
CA TYR A 116 3.34 10.72 4.08
C TYR A 116 2.17 10.21 4.93
N GLY A 117 2.01 8.89 4.92
CA GLY A 117 0.85 8.22 5.50
C GLY A 117 -0.37 8.27 4.59
N GLY A 118 -1.49 7.77 5.10
CA GLY A 118 -2.73 7.64 4.33
C GLY A 118 -3.24 6.21 4.34
N LYS A 119 -4.38 6.02 3.68
CA LYS A 119 -5.05 4.74 3.55
C LYS A 119 -5.66 4.61 2.15
N VAL A 120 -5.66 3.39 1.65
CA VAL A 120 -6.42 2.99 0.47
C VAL A 120 -7.43 1.93 0.88
N ARG A 121 -8.58 1.88 0.23
CA ARG A 121 -9.57 0.81 0.38
C ARG A 121 -9.70 -0.01 -0.89
N ILE A 122 -10.14 -1.25 -0.73
CA ILE A 122 -10.50 -2.11 -1.85
C ILE A 122 -11.89 -1.69 -2.35
N THR A 123 -12.06 -1.58 -3.66
CA THR A 123 -13.35 -1.36 -4.31
C THR A 123 -13.54 -2.29 -5.49
N PHE A 124 -14.78 -2.67 -5.78
CA PHE A 124 -15.18 -3.39 -7.00
C PHE A 124 -15.72 -2.44 -8.08
N LYS A 125 -15.74 -1.14 -7.80
CA LYS A 125 -16.11 -0.14 -8.78
C LYS A 125 -14.90 0.19 -9.64
N ASN A 126 -15.08 -0.01 -10.94
CA ASN A 126 -14.10 0.42 -11.91
C ASN A 126 -14.03 1.96 -11.89
N PRO A 127 -12.84 2.53 -11.65
CA PRO A 127 -12.64 3.98 -11.62
C PRO A 127 -12.92 4.66 -12.98
N ASN A 128 -12.86 3.91 -14.08
CA ASN A 128 -13.20 4.36 -15.44
C ASN A 128 -14.65 4.07 -15.84
N GLY A 129 -15.49 3.54 -14.93
CA GLY A 129 -16.94 3.41 -15.09
C GLY A 129 -17.46 2.29 -16.00
N ASN A 130 -16.62 1.69 -16.85
CA ASN A 130 -17.08 0.81 -17.93
C ASN A 130 -16.90 -0.70 -17.70
N SER A 131 -16.36 -1.14 -16.55
CA SER A 131 -16.05 -2.56 -16.34
C SER A 131 -16.19 -3.03 -14.89
N SER A 132 -17.09 -2.43 -14.12
CA SER A 132 -17.42 -2.95 -12.79
C SER A 132 -18.27 -4.21 -12.95
N ASP A 133 -17.72 -5.36 -12.61
CA ASP A 133 -18.30 -6.67 -12.89
C ASP A 133 -18.36 -7.59 -11.66
N GLY A 134 -17.96 -7.08 -10.49
CA GLY A 134 -17.94 -7.85 -9.25
C GLY A 134 -16.82 -8.89 -9.20
N TYR A 135 -15.92 -8.88 -10.18
CA TYR A 135 -14.74 -9.75 -10.28
C TYR A 135 -13.45 -8.97 -10.04
N TYR A 136 -13.28 -7.84 -10.75
CA TYR A 136 -12.09 -7.00 -10.60
C TYR A 136 -12.18 -6.14 -9.35
N MET A 137 -11.01 -5.94 -8.74
CA MET A 137 -10.82 -5.10 -7.57
C MET A 137 -9.81 -4.02 -7.89
N TRP A 138 -9.98 -2.83 -7.32
CA TRP A 138 -9.06 -1.70 -7.44
C TRP A 138 -8.73 -1.12 -6.06
N LEU A 139 -7.72 -0.26 -6.02
CA LEU A 139 -7.42 0.55 -4.85
C LEU A 139 -7.98 1.96 -5.01
N GLU A 140 -8.80 2.36 -4.05
CA GLU A 140 -9.34 3.71 -3.97
C GLU A 140 -8.70 4.45 -2.79
N PRO A 141 -8.12 5.64 -3.01
CA PRO A 141 -7.56 6.45 -1.93
C PRO A 141 -8.66 6.98 -1.01
N ILE A 142 -8.44 6.88 0.30
CA ILE A 142 -9.33 7.47 1.33
C ILE A 142 -8.73 8.79 1.77
N SER A 143 -9.53 9.87 1.73
CA SER A 143 -9.11 11.19 2.24
C SER A 143 -8.48 11.08 3.63
N PRO A 144 -7.26 11.62 3.85
CA PRO A 144 -6.61 12.67 3.07
C PRO A 144 -5.60 12.15 2.02
N THR A 145 -5.67 10.89 1.60
CA THR A 145 -4.76 10.28 0.62
C THR A 145 -4.94 10.88 -0.77
N GLU A 146 -3.84 11.18 -1.44
CA GLU A 146 -3.82 11.74 -2.80
C GLU A 146 -3.89 10.63 -3.87
N ALA A 147 -4.10 11.01 -5.13
CA ALA A 147 -4.44 10.09 -6.23
C ALA A 147 -3.35 9.08 -6.61
N CYS A 148 -2.07 9.37 -6.35
CA CYS A 148 -0.95 8.53 -6.76
C CYS A 148 -0.17 7.98 -5.56
N ASP A 149 0.50 6.85 -5.74
CA ASP A 149 1.49 6.30 -4.81
C ASP A 149 2.75 7.20 -4.75
N ILE A 150 3.71 6.84 -3.88
CA ILE A 150 4.95 7.62 -3.75
C ILE A 150 5.85 7.55 -5.01
N LYS A 151 5.64 6.57 -5.89
CA LYS A 151 6.37 6.42 -7.16
C LYS A 151 5.73 7.25 -8.28
N GLY A 152 4.46 7.64 -8.13
CA GLY A 152 3.70 8.42 -9.10
C GLY A 152 2.63 7.63 -9.86
N ASN A 153 2.44 6.34 -9.55
CA ASN A 153 1.41 5.51 -10.17
C ASN A 153 0.05 5.80 -9.54
N LYS A 154 -1.03 5.87 -10.33
CA LYS A 154 -2.36 6.12 -9.76
C LYS A 154 -2.86 4.89 -9.00
N TRP A 155 -3.44 5.09 -7.83
CA TRP A 155 -4.02 4.01 -7.03
C TRP A 155 -5.07 3.20 -7.79
N ILE A 156 -5.88 3.92 -8.56
CA ILE A 156 -6.97 3.39 -9.38
C ILE A 156 -6.52 2.60 -10.62
N GLU A 157 -5.23 2.68 -10.99
CA GLU A 157 -4.68 1.97 -12.15
C GLU A 157 -3.99 0.66 -11.76
N PHE A 158 -3.79 0.42 -10.46
CA PHE A 158 -3.34 -0.88 -9.97
C PHE A 158 -4.44 -1.90 -10.09
#